data_AF-A0A2M9ZKU0-F1
#
_entry.id   AF-A0A2M9ZKU0-F1
#
_cell.length_a   1.000
_cell.length_b   1.000
_cell.length_c   1.000
_cell.angle_alpha   90.00
_cell.angle_beta   90.00
_cell.angle_gamma   90.00
#
_symmetry.space_group_name_H-M   'P 1'
#
loop_
_entity.id
_entity.type
_entity.pdbx_description
1 polymer ?
#
loop_
_entity_poly.entity_id
_entity_poly.type
_entity_poly.pdbx_seq_one_letter_code
_entity_poly.pdbx_strand_id
1 'polypeptide(L)'
;MDAPDKNQFPTYMEYLRDITAKLRSENGCPWDREQTHLTLIPYIIEESQEVVDALLRSDDEHLKEELGDLLFQVTLHSQIAAERGSFHFEDVAKDVAEKLILRHPHVFESKDHSLKTASDVVENWDSLKQKEKEKRGRAPELKRTQKGASILSGVPETFPSLLKAEKFQKKAAKAGFDWKDIKGVEEKLREELEEFISEINVRSEVTTNQIRMEEELGDLLFTIVNLARKLGLSSESALTRTNSKFKKRIELMEMECSRKGLSFSELSLEALDQMWDQAKNELDSHKIQNPLIEQSKQSQILIDQLFSVLYFKDVGQEDWPKRFEFSLASDEFEAIFSSMGSFTIVPLRPVLGTRSQPIFYLNLNKTDKGGWDWVDLDENHFSDLSEILEAIRDSIKKYTAHLKNKLE
;
A
#
# COMPACT_ATOMS: atom_id res chain seq x y z
N MET A 1 -25.07 33.61 6.54
CA MET A 1 -24.12 34.22 5.58
C MET A 1 -24.35 33.54 4.25
N ASP A 2 -24.36 34.29 3.15
CA ASP A 2 -24.47 33.70 1.83
C ASP A 2 -23.16 33.00 1.44
N ALA A 3 -23.27 31.94 0.63
CA ALA A 3 -22.10 31.27 0.09
C ALA A 3 -21.26 32.26 -0.74
N PRO A 4 -19.91 32.22 -0.65
CA PRO A 4 -19.08 32.99 -1.56
C PRO A 4 -19.42 32.67 -3.01
N ASP A 5 -19.39 33.69 -3.88
CA ASP A 5 -19.54 33.45 -5.32
C ASP A 5 -18.27 32.77 -5.85
N LYS A 6 -18.40 31.52 -6.28
CA LYS A 6 -17.30 30.73 -6.85
C LYS A 6 -16.57 31.42 -7.99
N ASN A 7 -17.23 32.31 -8.74
CA ASN A 7 -16.62 33.01 -9.88
C ASN A 7 -15.64 34.11 -9.47
N GLN A 8 -15.58 34.46 -8.17
CA GLN A 8 -14.64 35.45 -7.63
C GLN A 8 -13.27 34.84 -7.32
N PHE A 9 -13.13 33.51 -7.41
CA PHE A 9 -11.90 32.79 -7.12
C PHE A 9 -11.29 32.26 -8.41
N PRO A 10 -9.97 32.42 -8.62
CA PRO A 10 -9.28 31.90 -9.80
C PRO A 10 -9.22 30.37 -9.84
N THR A 11 -9.37 29.69 -8.70
CA THR A 11 -9.39 28.22 -8.62
C THR A 11 -10.40 27.71 -7.58
N TYR A 12 -10.88 26.48 -7.76
CA TYR A 12 -11.72 25.80 -6.75
C TYR A 12 -10.97 25.53 -5.45
N MET A 13 -9.64 25.42 -5.48
CA MET A 13 -8.81 25.29 -4.27
C MET A 13 -8.89 26.53 -3.40
N GLU A 14 -8.83 27.72 -4.00
CA GLU A 14 -8.98 28.98 -3.27
C GLU A 14 -10.42 29.16 -2.75
N TYR A 15 -11.41 28.77 -3.56
CA TYR A 15 -12.81 28.77 -3.15
C TYR A 15 -13.06 27.85 -1.94
N LEU A 16 -12.52 26.62 -1.95
CA LEU A 16 -12.62 25.67 -0.84
C LEU A 16 -11.99 26.22 0.45
N ARG A 17 -10.83 26.88 0.34
CA ARG A 17 -10.16 27.55 1.47
C ARG A 17 -11.03 28.67 2.04
N ASP A 18 -11.65 29.50 1.19
CA ASP A 18 -12.55 30.57 1.64
C ASP A 18 -13.81 30.03 2.32
N ILE A 19 -14.43 28.98 1.76
CA ILE A 19 -15.54 28.27 2.39
C ILE A 19 -15.13 27.77 3.78
N THR A 20 -14.01 27.07 3.88
CA THR A 20 -13.52 26.50 5.14
C THR A 20 -13.26 27.59 6.19
N ALA A 21 -12.67 28.72 5.79
CA ALA A 21 -12.47 29.87 6.66
C ALA A 21 -13.80 30.47 7.14
N LYS A 22 -14.81 30.58 6.25
CA LYS A 22 -16.14 31.07 6.62
C LYS A 22 -16.87 30.13 7.57
N LEU A 23 -16.81 28.82 7.34
CA LEU A 23 -17.37 27.81 8.23
C LEU A 23 -16.84 27.94 9.65
N ARG A 24 -15.56 28.31 9.81
CA ARG A 24 -14.91 28.50 11.11
C ARG A 24 -14.89 29.94 11.64
N SER A 25 -15.45 30.90 10.91
CA SER A 25 -15.55 32.30 11.35
C SER A 25 -16.49 32.45 12.56
N GLU A 26 -16.48 33.59 13.26
CA GLU A 26 -17.35 33.84 14.41
C GLU A 26 -18.84 33.59 14.14
N ASN A 27 -19.27 33.90 12.92
CA ASN A 27 -20.65 33.75 12.43
C ASN A 27 -20.82 32.48 11.54
N GLY A 28 -19.84 31.58 11.58
CA GLY A 28 -19.80 30.33 10.84
C GLY A 28 -20.60 29.20 11.51
N CYS A 29 -20.35 27.98 11.07
CA CYS A 29 -20.97 26.78 11.62
C CYS A 29 -20.46 26.49 13.04
N PRO A 30 -21.34 26.35 14.05
CA PRO A 30 -20.93 26.05 15.42
C PRO A 30 -20.09 24.78 15.54
N TRP A 31 -20.47 23.72 14.82
CA TRP A 31 -19.76 22.44 14.84
C TRP A 31 -18.35 22.58 14.28
N ASP A 32 -18.20 23.23 13.11
CA ASP A 32 -16.89 23.42 12.47
C ASP A 32 -15.96 24.25 13.35
N ARG A 33 -16.46 25.28 14.04
CA ARG A 33 -15.67 26.13 14.96
C ARG A 33 -15.14 25.38 16.17
N GLU A 34 -15.92 24.46 16.71
CA GLU A 34 -15.56 23.65 17.88
C GLU A 34 -14.49 22.60 17.56
N GLN A 35 -14.27 22.28 16.28
CA GLN A 35 -13.29 21.28 15.89
C GLN A 35 -11.85 21.71 16.20
N THR A 36 -11.08 20.75 16.69
CA THR A 36 -9.64 20.84 16.91
C THR A 36 -8.95 19.72 16.13
N HIS A 37 -7.62 19.75 16.03
CA HIS A 37 -6.89 18.65 15.41
C HIS A 37 -7.19 17.28 16.02
N LEU A 38 -7.43 17.21 17.34
CA LEU A 38 -7.67 15.95 18.02
C LEU A 38 -9.06 15.41 17.74
N THR A 39 -10.07 16.28 17.68
CA THR A 39 -11.45 15.87 17.41
C THR A 39 -11.65 15.42 15.96
N LEU A 40 -10.77 15.86 15.04
CA LEU A 40 -10.79 15.49 13.62
C LEU A 40 -10.05 14.19 13.30
N ILE A 41 -9.33 13.58 14.26
CA ILE A 41 -8.58 12.32 14.02
C ILE A 41 -9.48 11.17 13.53
N PRO A 42 -10.66 10.90 14.12
CA PRO A 42 -11.52 9.83 13.63
C PRO A 42 -11.95 10.06 12.17
N TYR A 43 -12.29 11.29 11.81
CA TYR A 43 -12.76 11.65 10.48
C TYR A 43 -11.68 11.48 9.42
N ILE A 44 -10.45 11.95 9.64
CA ILE A 44 -9.37 11.72 8.66
C ILE A 44 -9.02 10.23 8.50
N ILE A 45 -9.22 9.41 9.53
CA ILE A 45 -9.08 7.96 9.43
C ILE A 45 -10.24 7.40 8.58
N GLU A 46 -11.48 7.80 8.86
CA GLU A 46 -12.68 7.39 8.13
C GLU A 46 -12.57 7.72 6.63
N GLU A 47 -12.31 8.98 6.25
CA GLU A 47 -12.18 9.37 4.83
C GLU A 47 -11.04 8.60 4.15
N SER A 48 -9.94 8.33 4.88
CA SER A 48 -8.84 7.53 4.33
C SER A 48 -9.25 6.08 4.05
N GLN A 49 -10.17 5.52 4.85
CA GLN A 49 -10.70 4.18 4.62
C GLN A 49 -11.74 4.15 3.50
N GLU A 50 -12.56 5.19 3.37
CA GLU A 50 -13.54 5.28 2.28
C GLU A 50 -12.85 5.48 0.92
N VAL A 51 -11.76 6.27 0.84
CA VAL A 51 -10.87 6.29 -0.34
C VAL A 51 -10.35 4.90 -0.67
N VAL A 52 -9.95 4.12 0.34
CA VAL A 52 -9.50 2.74 0.14
C VAL A 52 -10.63 1.85 -0.37
N ASP A 53 -11.85 1.97 0.15
CA ASP A 53 -13.00 1.19 -0.31
C ASP A 53 -13.37 1.55 -1.76
N ALA A 54 -13.39 2.84 -2.12
CA ALA A 54 -13.63 3.30 -3.50
C ALA A 54 -12.59 2.75 -4.50
N LEU A 55 -11.30 2.79 -4.15
CA LEU A 55 -10.22 2.18 -4.94
C LEU A 55 -10.43 0.67 -5.14
N LEU A 56 -10.82 -0.05 -4.09
CA LEU A 56 -11.04 -1.49 -4.14
C LEU A 56 -12.26 -1.90 -4.97
N ARG A 57 -13.23 -0.98 -5.11
CA ARG A 57 -14.40 -1.15 -5.98
C ARG A 57 -14.15 -0.71 -7.43
N SER A 58 -13.04 -0.03 -7.70
CA SER A 58 -12.79 0.61 -9.01
C SER A 58 -13.92 1.58 -9.39
N ASP A 59 -14.43 2.32 -8.39
CA ASP A 59 -15.51 3.29 -8.54
C ASP A 59 -14.94 4.71 -8.61
N ASP A 60 -14.71 5.22 -9.82
CA ASP A 60 -14.04 6.51 -10.03
C ASP A 60 -14.88 7.70 -9.57
N GLU A 61 -16.22 7.61 -9.63
CA GLU A 61 -17.10 8.68 -9.17
C GLU A 61 -17.05 8.80 -7.66
N HIS A 62 -17.14 7.68 -6.95
CA HIS A 62 -17.01 7.64 -5.50
C HIS A 62 -15.57 7.98 -5.07
N LEU A 63 -14.54 7.52 -5.80
CA LEU A 63 -13.15 7.88 -5.52
C LEU A 63 -12.93 9.39 -5.56
N LYS A 64 -13.53 10.07 -6.54
CA LYS A 64 -13.45 11.54 -6.66
C LYS A 64 -14.13 12.25 -5.48
N GLU A 65 -15.25 11.72 -4.98
CA GLU A 65 -15.95 12.21 -3.80
C GLU A 65 -15.07 12.05 -2.54
N GLU A 66 -14.59 10.84 -2.27
CA GLU A 66 -13.79 10.53 -1.08
C GLU A 66 -12.41 11.24 -1.08
N LEU A 67 -11.79 11.40 -2.24
CA LEU A 67 -10.58 12.22 -2.37
C LEU A 67 -10.88 13.70 -2.07
N GLY A 68 -12.09 14.16 -2.39
CA GLY A 68 -12.59 15.49 -2.04
C GLY A 68 -12.75 15.66 -0.52
N ASP A 69 -13.31 14.67 0.16
CA ASP A 69 -13.49 14.70 1.61
C ASP A 69 -12.15 14.61 2.35
N LEU A 70 -11.25 13.75 1.89
CA LEU A 70 -9.88 13.71 2.40
C LEU A 70 -9.13 15.05 2.18
N LEU A 71 -9.34 15.70 1.02
CA LEU A 71 -8.81 17.03 0.75
C LEU A 71 -9.42 18.11 1.65
N PHE A 72 -10.71 18.00 1.97
CA PHE A 72 -11.39 18.87 2.92
C PHE A 72 -10.76 18.73 4.31
N GLN A 73 -10.48 17.51 4.79
CA GLN A 73 -9.76 17.29 6.05
C GLN A 73 -8.40 18.03 6.07
N VAL A 74 -7.60 17.93 5.00
CA VAL A 74 -6.32 18.65 4.89
C VAL A 74 -6.54 20.17 4.96
N THR A 75 -7.58 20.68 4.30
CA THR A 75 -7.92 22.10 4.28
C THR A 75 -8.37 22.59 5.66
N LEU A 76 -9.20 21.82 6.36
CA LEU A 76 -9.71 22.12 7.69
C LEU A 76 -8.60 22.13 8.75
N HIS A 77 -7.71 21.14 8.73
CA HIS A 77 -6.51 21.14 9.58
C HIS A 77 -5.60 22.34 9.27
N SER A 78 -5.42 22.69 8.00
CA SER A 78 -4.61 23.86 7.62
C SER A 78 -5.24 25.17 8.12
N GLN A 79 -6.57 25.28 8.09
CA GLN A 79 -7.30 26.43 8.61
C GLN A 79 -7.15 26.56 10.15
N ILE A 80 -7.30 25.46 10.90
CA ILE A 80 -7.04 25.42 12.36
C ILE A 80 -5.59 25.82 12.69
N ALA A 81 -4.62 25.43 11.85
CA ALA A 81 -3.24 25.83 12.04
C ALA A 81 -2.99 27.31 11.76
N ALA A 82 -3.64 27.85 10.73
CA ALA A 82 -3.56 29.26 10.36
C ALA A 82 -4.16 30.16 11.46
N GLU A 83 -5.30 29.78 12.04
CA GLU A 83 -5.95 30.48 13.16
C GLU A 83 -5.03 30.64 14.39
N ARG A 84 -4.08 29.71 14.56
CA ARG A 84 -3.08 29.73 15.64
C ARG A 84 -1.76 30.39 15.24
N GLY A 85 -1.67 30.91 14.02
CA GLY A 85 -0.45 31.49 13.46
C GLY A 85 0.69 30.48 13.23
N SER A 86 0.37 29.18 13.09
CA SER A 86 1.39 28.13 12.96
C SER A 86 1.85 27.91 11.52
N PHE A 87 0.92 27.62 10.61
CA PHE A 87 1.18 27.43 9.17
C PHE A 87 -0.13 27.55 8.39
N HIS A 88 -0.03 27.77 7.08
CA HIS A 88 -1.17 27.86 6.17
C HIS A 88 -1.19 26.67 5.20
N PHE A 89 -2.30 26.52 4.47
CA PHE A 89 -2.43 25.49 3.44
C PHE A 89 -1.29 25.56 2.39
N GLU A 90 -0.86 26.77 2.03
CA GLU A 90 0.25 26.97 1.09
C GLU A 90 1.57 26.38 1.62
N ASP A 91 1.81 26.45 2.92
CA ASP A 91 3.01 25.87 3.53
C ASP A 91 2.99 24.34 3.45
N VAL A 92 1.80 23.72 3.56
CA VAL A 92 1.61 22.27 3.39
C VAL A 92 1.89 21.85 1.95
N ALA A 93 1.31 22.57 0.97
CA ALA A 93 1.51 22.31 -0.44
C ALA A 93 2.98 22.52 -0.86
N LYS A 94 3.61 23.60 -0.38
CA LYS A 94 5.03 23.88 -0.58
C LYS A 94 5.90 22.77 0.00
N ASP A 95 5.63 22.32 1.23
CA ASP A 95 6.45 21.30 1.88
C ASP A 95 6.44 19.98 1.12
N VAL A 96 5.28 19.56 0.60
CA VAL A 96 5.19 18.33 -0.22
C VAL A 96 5.80 18.53 -1.60
N ALA A 97 5.58 19.67 -2.27
CA ALA A 97 6.12 19.93 -3.59
C ALA A 97 7.65 19.96 -3.61
N GLU A 98 8.27 20.75 -2.72
CA GLU A 98 9.73 20.83 -2.60
C GLU A 98 10.34 19.46 -2.23
N LYS A 99 9.66 18.69 -1.38
CA LYS A 99 10.07 17.34 -1.00
C LYS A 99 10.01 16.38 -2.18
N LEU A 100 8.97 16.45 -3.01
CA LEU A 100 8.85 15.63 -4.21
C LEU A 100 9.94 15.99 -5.23
N ILE A 101 10.22 17.28 -5.44
CA ILE A 101 11.32 17.71 -6.33
C ILE A 101 12.66 17.15 -5.82
N LEU A 102 12.97 17.32 -4.53
CA LEU A 102 14.22 16.86 -3.93
C LEU A 102 14.38 15.33 -3.99
N ARG A 103 13.28 14.58 -3.89
CA ARG A 103 13.30 13.10 -3.92
C ARG A 103 13.25 12.51 -5.32
N HIS A 104 12.99 13.33 -6.34
CA HIS A 104 13.00 12.89 -7.75
C HIS A 104 13.99 13.71 -8.60
N PRO A 105 15.28 13.76 -8.22
CA PRO A 105 16.27 14.48 -9.03
C PRO A 105 16.37 13.92 -10.45
N HIS A 106 16.09 12.63 -10.65
CA HIS A 106 16.02 12.01 -11.99
C HIS A 106 14.90 12.56 -12.88
N VAL A 107 13.81 13.07 -12.30
CA VAL A 107 12.72 13.72 -13.05
C VAL A 107 13.02 15.21 -13.24
N PHE A 108 13.55 15.88 -12.21
CA PHE A 108 13.62 17.35 -12.16
C PHE A 108 15.03 17.96 -12.36
N GLU A 109 16.11 17.18 -12.37
CA GLU A 109 17.48 17.64 -12.64
C GLU A 109 17.99 17.11 -13.98
N SER A 110 18.36 18.02 -14.88
CA SER A 110 18.75 17.74 -16.28
C SER A 110 20.11 17.04 -16.46
N LYS A 111 20.83 16.73 -15.38
CA LYS A 111 22.20 16.18 -15.43
C LYS A 111 22.34 14.75 -14.91
N ASP A 112 21.29 14.16 -14.34
CA ASP A 112 21.36 12.82 -13.77
C ASP A 112 20.25 11.90 -14.33
N HIS A 113 20.41 11.52 -15.59
CA HIS A 113 19.57 10.51 -16.25
C HIS A 113 20.03 9.06 -15.95
N SER A 114 20.70 8.84 -14.81
CA SER A 114 21.23 7.52 -14.45
C SER A 114 20.18 6.60 -13.81
N LEU A 115 19.03 7.12 -13.37
CA LEU A 115 17.94 6.36 -12.76
C LEU A 115 16.83 6.21 -13.81
N LYS A 116 16.77 5.04 -14.45
CA LYS A 116 15.83 4.76 -15.55
C LYS A 116 14.68 3.84 -15.14
N THR A 117 14.68 3.32 -13.91
CA THR A 117 13.76 2.28 -13.48
C THR A 117 13.10 2.59 -12.13
N ALA A 118 11.90 2.07 -11.88
CA ALA A 118 11.18 2.24 -10.61
C ALA A 118 12.00 1.76 -9.38
N SER A 119 12.88 0.77 -9.55
CA SER A 119 13.76 0.27 -8.48
C SER A 119 14.86 1.28 -8.11
N ASP A 120 15.45 1.95 -9.10
CA ASP A 120 16.44 3.01 -8.90
C ASP A 120 15.88 4.16 -8.05
N VAL A 121 14.59 4.49 -8.27
CA VAL A 121 13.87 5.51 -7.53
C VAL A 121 13.64 5.09 -6.07
N VAL A 122 13.25 3.84 -5.83
CA VAL A 122 12.98 3.30 -4.47
C VAL A 122 14.26 3.19 -3.64
N GLU A 123 15.39 2.79 -4.24
CA GLU A 123 16.67 2.69 -3.52
C GLU A 123 17.24 4.06 -3.17
N ASN A 124 17.09 5.05 -4.08
CA ASN A 124 17.51 6.41 -3.81
C ASN A 124 16.54 7.13 -2.86
N TRP A 125 15.28 6.69 -2.76
CA TRP A 125 14.25 7.31 -1.91
C TRP A 125 14.65 7.39 -0.44
N ASP A 126 15.23 6.31 0.11
CA ASP A 126 15.62 6.27 1.52
C ASP A 126 16.92 7.06 1.79
N SER A 127 17.85 7.10 0.82
CA SER A 127 19.07 7.93 0.89
C SER A 127 18.74 9.42 0.78
N LEU A 128 17.79 9.77 -0.10
CA LEU A 128 17.29 11.13 -0.31
C LEU A 128 16.46 11.61 0.88
N LYS A 129 15.70 10.72 1.54
CA LYS A 129 15.04 11.02 2.83
C LYS A 129 16.04 11.35 3.95
N GLN A 130 17.19 10.67 4.00
CA GLN A 130 18.24 11.01 4.97
C GLN A 130 18.88 12.36 4.65
N LYS A 131 19.26 12.60 3.39
CA LYS A 131 19.80 13.89 2.93
C LYS A 131 18.81 15.05 3.12
N GLU A 132 17.50 14.81 2.96
CA GLU A 132 16.44 15.77 3.24
C GLU A 132 16.43 16.18 4.73
N LYS A 133 16.50 15.20 5.64
CA LYS A 133 16.56 15.45 7.09
C LYS A 133 17.79 16.25 7.48
N GLU A 134 18.93 15.99 6.84
CA GLU A 134 20.18 16.73 7.04
C GLU A 134 20.10 18.17 6.50
N LYS A 135 19.55 18.38 5.30
CA LYS A 135 19.41 19.71 4.68
C LYS A 135 18.41 20.63 5.39
N ARG A 136 17.30 20.07 5.92
CA ARG A 136 16.23 20.88 6.51
C ARG A 136 16.54 21.39 7.92
N GLY A 137 17.71 21.08 8.48
CA GLY A 137 18.10 21.55 9.81
C GLY A 137 17.15 21.12 10.93
N ARG A 138 16.18 20.24 10.64
CA ARG A 138 15.42 19.50 11.64
C ARG A 138 16.44 18.61 12.33
N ALA A 139 17.03 19.14 13.40
CA ALA A 139 17.71 18.32 14.38
C ALA A 139 16.83 17.09 14.61
N PRO A 140 17.41 15.88 14.72
CA PRO A 140 16.62 14.73 15.09
C PRO A 140 15.76 15.17 16.28
N GLU A 141 14.45 15.10 16.15
CA GLU A 141 13.54 15.36 17.27
C GLU A 141 13.55 14.14 18.18
N LEU A 142 14.76 13.77 18.58
CA LEU A 142 15.17 13.51 19.93
C LEU A 142 16.51 14.23 20.06
N LYS A 143 16.63 15.11 21.06
CA LYS A 143 17.93 15.47 21.62
C LYS A 143 18.84 14.25 21.48
N ARG A 144 19.98 14.41 20.80
CA ARG A 144 21.09 13.46 20.78
C ARG A 144 21.62 13.34 22.21
N THR A 145 20.82 12.80 23.11
CA THR A 145 21.28 12.31 24.40
C THR A 145 22.22 11.19 24.06
N GLN A 146 23.45 11.31 24.50
CA GLN A 146 24.50 10.32 24.40
C GLN A 146 24.03 8.99 25.03
N LYS A 147 23.33 8.17 24.25
CA LYS A 147 23.06 6.73 24.37
C LYS A 147 22.27 6.36 23.10
N GLY A 148 22.78 5.41 22.32
CA GLY A 148 22.46 5.22 20.90
C GLY A 148 20.97 5.24 20.55
N ALA A 149 20.64 5.91 19.43
CA ALA A 149 19.30 5.91 18.88
C ALA A 149 18.89 4.47 18.51
N SER A 150 17.72 4.04 18.98
CA SER A 150 17.15 2.73 18.62
C SER A 150 16.96 2.60 17.11
N ILE A 151 17.17 1.39 16.58
CA ILE A 151 16.88 1.00 15.19
C ILE A 151 15.43 1.36 14.80
N LEU A 152 14.53 1.37 15.78
CA LEU A 152 13.11 1.63 15.61
C LEU A 152 12.72 3.12 15.56
N SER A 153 13.66 4.04 15.83
CA SER A 153 13.40 5.49 15.87
C SER A 153 12.73 6.03 14.59
N GLY A 154 11.70 6.87 14.74
CA GLY A 154 11.00 7.50 13.61
C GLY A 154 9.82 6.71 13.02
N VAL A 155 9.29 5.71 13.74
CA VAL A 155 7.91 5.24 13.54
C VAL A 155 7.01 6.13 14.40
N PRO A 156 6.03 6.84 13.81
CA PRO A 156 5.10 7.67 14.59
C PRO A 156 4.30 6.84 15.59
N GLU A 157 4.12 7.36 16.80
CA GLU A 157 3.28 6.71 17.82
C GLU A 157 1.80 6.69 17.45
N THR A 158 1.38 7.56 16.54
CA THR A 158 -0.01 7.71 16.10
C THR A 158 -0.45 6.67 15.06
N PHE A 159 0.47 5.82 14.57
CA PHE A 159 0.09 4.77 13.62
C PHE A 159 -0.77 3.69 14.29
N PRO A 160 -1.79 3.16 13.57
CA PRO A 160 -2.52 1.96 13.99
C PRO A 160 -1.56 0.80 14.27
N SER A 161 -1.94 -0.08 15.19
CA SER A 161 -1.03 -1.10 15.74
C SER A 161 -0.48 -2.06 14.68
N LEU A 162 -1.27 -2.48 13.68
CA LEU A 162 -0.80 -3.37 12.62
C LEU A 162 0.21 -2.67 11.70
N LEU A 163 -0.11 -1.44 11.26
CA LEU A 163 0.84 -0.63 10.49
C LEU A 163 2.13 -0.35 11.28
N LYS A 164 2.01 -0.07 12.59
CA LYS A 164 3.17 0.18 13.46
C LYS A 164 4.05 -1.07 13.57
N ALA A 165 3.46 -2.24 13.79
CA ALA A 165 4.15 -3.54 13.81
C ALA A 165 4.89 -3.81 12.47
N GLU A 166 4.23 -3.59 11.34
CA GLU A 166 4.83 -3.76 10.01
C GLU A 166 6.04 -2.84 9.82
N LYS A 167 5.96 -1.58 10.27
CA LYS A 167 7.08 -0.62 10.19
C LYS A 167 8.24 -1.00 11.10
N PHE A 168 7.96 -1.49 12.32
CA PHE A 168 9.01 -1.99 13.22
C PHE A 168 9.74 -3.18 12.60
N GLN A 169 9.01 -4.16 12.08
CA GLN A 169 9.59 -5.34 11.44
C GLN A 169 10.39 -4.97 10.19
N LYS A 170 9.90 -4.05 9.34
CA LYS A 170 10.67 -3.53 8.18
C LYS A 170 11.98 -2.87 8.60
N LYS A 171 12.01 -2.15 9.72
CA LYS A 171 13.23 -1.52 10.25
C LYS A 171 14.19 -2.54 10.85
N ALA A 172 13.68 -3.50 11.62
CA ALA A 172 14.46 -4.60 12.17
C ALA A 172 15.11 -5.43 11.05
N ALA A 173 14.35 -5.76 10.00
CA ALA A 173 14.84 -6.48 8.84
C ALA A 173 15.97 -5.75 8.10
N LYS A 174 15.86 -4.42 7.96
CA LYS A 174 16.94 -3.59 7.38
C LYS A 174 18.23 -3.61 8.21
N ALA A 175 18.14 -3.84 9.51
CA ALA A 175 19.30 -4.02 10.39
C ALA A 175 19.83 -5.46 10.39
N GLY A 176 19.29 -6.36 9.56
CA GLY A 176 19.67 -7.76 9.48
C GLY A 176 18.95 -8.67 10.47
N PHE A 177 17.95 -8.15 11.20
CA PHE A 177 17.11 -8.93 12.11
C PHE A 177 15.80 -9.31 11.42
N ASP A 178 15.86 -10.38 10.64
CA ASP A 178 14.71 -10.99 9.95
C ASP A 178 14.93 -12.49 9.74
N TRP A 179 13.84 -13.25 9.61
CA TRP A 179 13.91 -14.64 9.18
C TRP A 179 14.40 -14.72 7.74
N LYS A 180 15.13 -15.79 7.39
CA LYS A 180 15.69 -15.96 6.04
C LYS A 180 14.62 -16.34 5.02
N ASP A 181 13.68 -17.18 5.43
CA ASP A 181 12.58 -17.71 4.61
C ASP A 181 11.24 -17.58 5.34
N ILE A 182 10.16 -17.92 4.64
CA ILE A 182 8.79 -17.89 5.18
C ILE A 182 8.56 -19.04 6.16
N LYS A 183 9.14 -20.23 5.91
CA LYS A 183 9.07 -21.37 6.84
C LYS A 183 9.39 -21.03 8.28
N GLY A 184 10.47 -20.28 8.53
CA GLY A 184 10.80 -19.87 9.90
C GLY A 184 9.73 -18.99 10.57
N VAL A 185 8.99 -18.20 9.77
CA VAL A 185 7.86 -17.40 10.26
C VAL A 185 6.60 -18.25 10.44
N GLU A 186 6.36 -19.23 9.57
CA GLU A 186 5.23 -20.17 9.71
C GLU A 186 5.38 -21.07 10.94
N GLU A 187 6.59 -21.57 11.22
CA GLU A 187 6.90 -22.33 12.42
C GLU A 187 6.63 -21.49 13.67
N LYS A 188 7.11 -20.23 13.68
CA LYS A 188 6.83 -19.31 14.80
C LYS A 188 5.34 -19.01 14.92
N LEU A 189 4.60 -18.84 13.82
CA LEU A 189 3.16 -18.62 13.87
C LEU A 189 2.41 -19.77 14.55
N ARG A 190 2.85 -21.02 14.33
CA ARG A 190 2.27 -22.20 14.99
C ARG A 190 2.60 -22.22 16.48
N GLU A 191 3.85 -21.90 16.83
CA GLU A 191 4.30 -21.77 18.22
C GLU A 191 3.47 -20.74 18.99
N GLU A 192 3.34 -19.51 18.48
CA GLU A 192 2.55 -18.42 19.11
C GLU A 192 1.06 -18.79 19.27
N LEU A 193 0.51 -19.54 18.31
CA LEU A 193 -0.87 -20.05 18.41
C LEU A 193 -1.00 -21.11 19.51
N GLU A 194 -0.03 -22.00 19.64
CA GLU A 194 0.01 -23.02 20.70
C GLU A 194 0.20 -22.39 22.08
N GLU A 195 1.03 -21.34 22.19
CA GLU A 195 1.24 -20.56 23.42
C GLU A 195 -0.06 -19.85 23.84
N PHE A 196 -0.73 -19.16 22.91
CA PHE A 196 -2.04 -18.53 23.18
C PHE A 196 -3.11 -19.54 23.62
N ILE A 197 -3.22 -20.69 22.92
CA ILE A 197 -4.16 -21.76 23.29
C ILE A 197 -3.82 -22.34 24.66
N SER A 198 -2.54 -22.44 25.01
CA SER A 198 -2.10 -22.95 26.30
C SER A 198 -2.57 -22.04 27.43
N GLU A 199 -2.37 -20.72 27.32
CA GLU A 199 -2.83 -19.76 28.33
C GLU A 199 -4.36 -19.75 28.50
N ILE A 200 -5.13 -19.89 27.40
CA ILE A 200 -6.60 -20.06 27.45
C ILE A 200 -7.01 -21.25 28.33
N ASN A 201 -6.25 -22.35 28.28
CA ASN A 201 -6.57 -23.58 29.00
C ASN A 201 -6.08 -23.59 30.45
N VAL A 202 -5.28 -22.62 30.87
CA VAL A 202 -4.81 -22.49 32.25
C VAL A 202 -5.98 -22.10 33.17
N ARG A 203 -6.12 -22.80 34.30
CA ARG A 203 -7.05 -22.43 35.38
C ARG A 203 -6.28 -21.73 36.50
N SER A 204 -5.93 -20.46 36.31
CA SER A 204 -5.27 -19.59 37.30
C SER A 204 -6.18 -18.43 37.73
N GLU A 205 -5.70 -17.55 38.62
CA GLU A 205 -6.46 -16.34 39.02
C GLU A 205 -6.82 -15.50 37.77
N VAL A 206 -8.10 -15.16 37.64
CA VAL A 206 -8.72 -14.58 36.43
C VAL A 206 -7.96 -13.36 35.89
N THR A 207 -7.50 -12.48 36.77
CA THR A 207 -6.81 -11.23 36.37
C THR A 207 -5.39 -11.45 35.85
N THR A 208 -4.68 -12.45 36.36
CA THR A 208 -3.30 -12.75 35.91
C THR A 208 -3.33 -13.54 34.60
N ASN A 209 -4.32 -14.42 34.42
CA ASN A 209 -4.49 -15.15 33.17
C ASN A 209 -4.82 -14.20 32.01
N GLN A 210 -5.71 -13.23 32.24
CA GLN A 210 -6.12 -12.32 31.17
C GLN A 210 -4.99 -11.46 30.60
N ILE A 211 -4.06 -11.00 31.43
CA ILE A 211 -2.86 -10.27 30.98
C ILE A 211 -2.00 -11.16 30.08
N ARG A 212 -1.77 -12.42 30.48
CA ARG A 212 -0.97 -13.37 29.68
C ARG A 212 -1.64 -13.70 28.36
N MET A 213 -2.95 -13.95 28.37
CA MET A 213 -3.70 -14.15 27.13
C MET A 213 -3.61 -12.94 26.18
N GLU A 214 -3.61 -11.72 26.71
CA GLU A 214 -3.43 -10.50 25.91
C GLU A 214 -2.00 -10.38 25.37
N GLU A 215 -0.97 -10.75 26.13
CA GLU A 215 0.42 -10.80 25.69
C GLU A 215 0.59 -11.79 24.52
N GLU A 216 0.16 -13.05 24.69
CA GLU A 216 0.25 -14.09 23.67
C GLU A 216 -0.59 -13.77 22.42
N LEU A 217 -1.78 -13.17 22.60
CA LEU A 217 -2.57 -12.67 21.46
C LEU A 217 -1.82 -11.57 20.70
N GLY A 218 -1.11 -10.70 21.43
CA GLY A 218 -0.26 -9.66 20.86
C GLY A 218 0.85 -10.24 20.00
N ASP A 219 1.57 -11.25 20.49
CA ASP A 219 2.67 -11.90 19.79
C ASP A 219 2.19 -12.72 18.58
N LEU A 220 1.03 -13.37 18.70
CA LEU A 220 0.34 -14.01 17.58
C LEU A 220 0.01 -13.00 16.47
N LEU A 221 -0.62 -11.87 16.81
CA LEU A 221 -0.94 -10.81 15.85
C LEU A 221 0.33 -10.22 15.22
N PHE A 222 1.39 -10.02 16.02
CA PHE A 222 2.67 -9.51 15.54
C PHE A 222 3.31 -10.47 14.53
N THR A 223 3.23 -11.78 14.78
CA THR A 223 3.76 -12.82 13.89
C THR A 223 2.94 -12.93 12.61
N ILE A 224 1.62 -12.79 12.66
CA ILE A 224 0.75 -12.66 11.47
C ILE A 224 1.17 -11.46 10.62
N VAL A 225 1.47 -10.31 11.23
CA VAL A 225 1.97 -9.13 10.51
C VAL A 225 3.31 -9.41 9.84
N ASN A 226 4.17 -10.21 10.48
CA ASN A 226 5.46 -10.59 9.90
C ASN A 226 5.28 -11.46 8.66
N LEU A 227 4.43 -12.48 8.76
CA LEU A 227 4.10 -13.35 7.63
C LEU A 227 3.50 -12.56 6.47
N ALA A 228 2.53 -11.69 6.76
CA ALA A 228 1.94 -10.80 5.76
C ALA A 228 3.01 -9.93 5.08
N ARG A 229 3.90 -9.31 5.85
CA ARG A 229 5.01 -8.50 5.33
C ARG A 229 5.94 -9.31 4.43
N LYS A 230 6.29 -10.55 4.81
CA LYS A 230 7.13 -11.46 3.99
C LYS A 230 6.45 -11.83 2.67
N LEU A 231 5.13 -11.99 2.68
CA LEU A 231 4.30 -12.21 1.50
C LEU A 231 4.02 -10.92 0.70
N GLY A 232 4.58 -9.77 1.09
CA GLY A 232 4.33 -8.48 0.44
C GLY A 232 2.91 -7.92 0.66
N LEU A 233 2.18 -8.41 1.65
CA LEU A 233 0.83 -8.00 2.01
C LEU A 233 0.86 -6.91 3.10
N SER A 234 -0.05 -5.95 3.00
CA SER A 234 -0.33 -4.98 4.07
C SER A 234 -1.38 -5.56 5.00
N SER A 235 -1.01 -5.84 6.26
CA SER A 235 -1.92 -6.39 7.28
C SER A 235 -3.09 -5.45 7.58
N GLU A 236 -2.82 -4.14 7.63
CA GLU A 236 -3.83 -3.10 7.82
C GLU A 236 -4.88 -3.17 6.70
N SER A 237 -4.41 -3.12 5.45
CA SER A 237 -5.30 -3.14 4.28
C SER A 237 -6.05 -4.47 4.13
N ALA A 238 -5.45 -5.59 4.54
CA ALA A 238 -6.10 -6.90 4.52
C ALA A 238 -7.25 -6.97 5.54
N LEU A 239 -7.05 -6.41 6.73
CA LEU A 239 -8.09 -6.34 7.76
C LEU A 239 -9.20 -5.35 7.37
N THR A 240 -8.86 -4.16 6.86
CA THR A 240 -9.84 -3.20 6.31
C THR A 240 -10.75 -3.88 5.29
N ARG A 241 -10.18 -4.59 4.30
CA ARG A 241 -10.95 -5.35 3.29
C ARG A 241 -11.87 -6.39 3.90
N THR A 242 -11.45 -7.02 4.98
CA THR A 242 -12.23 -8.04 5.68
C THR A 242 -13.40 -7.41 6.43
N ASN A 243 -13.16 -6.29 7.11
CA ASN A 243 -14.19 -5.51 7.79
C ASN A 243 -15.24 -4.97 6.81
N SER A 244 -14.83 -4.38 5.69
CA SER A 244 -15.76 -3.90 4.65
C SER A 244 -16.59 -5.05 4.07
N LYS A 245 -16.00 -6.24 3.90
CA LYS A 245 -16.73 -7.43 3.42
C LYS A 245 -17.74 -7.94 4.45
N PHE A 246 -17.38 -7.90 5.74
CA PHE A 246 -18.28 -8.25 6.83
C PHE A 246 -19.47 -7.28 6.87
N LYS A 247 -19.20 -5.96 6.86
CA LYS A 247 -20.22 -4.89 6.82
C LYS A 247 -21.22 -5.11 5.66
N LYS A 248 -20.71 -5.25 4.42
CA LYS A 248 -21.54 -5.49 3.23
C LYS A 248 -22.43 -6.73 3.34
N ARG A 249 -21.93 -7.81 3.96
CA ARG A 249 -22.73 -9.03 4.17
C ARG A 249 -23.87 -8.80 5.15
N ILE A 250 -23.58 -8.12 6.27
CA ILE A 250 -24.60 -7.79 7.25
C ILE A 250 -25.65 -6.86 6.63
N GLU A 251 -25.25 -5.82 5.91
CA GLU A 251 -26.17 -4.89 5.23
C GLU A 251 -27.09 -5.63 4.23
N LEU A 252 -26.56 -6.59 3.45
CA LEU A 252 -27.37 -7.42 2.57
C LEU A 252 -28.37 -8.30 3.34
N MET A 253 -27.92 -8.91 4.44
CA MET A 253 -28.79 -9.69 5.30
C MET A 253 -29.91 -8.83 5.90
N GLU A 254 -29.60 -7.61 6.36
CA GLU A 254 -30.58 -6.65 6.90
C GLU A 254 -31.61 -6.20 5.84
N MET A 255 -31.15 -5.94 4.62
CA MET A 255 -32.05 -5.63 3.50
C MET A 255 -32.99 -6.80 3.19
N GLU A 256 -32.48 -8.04 3.17
CA GLU A 256 -33.30 -9.22 2.91
C GLU A 256 -34.27 -9.54 4.06
N CYS A 257 -33.86 -9.32 5.30
CA CYS A 257 -34.73 -9.36 6.48
C CYS A 257 -35.88 -8.35 6.33
N SER A 258 -35.55 -7.10 6.02
CA SER A 258 -36.52 -6.02 5.82
C SER A 258 -37.49 -6.34 4.69
N ARG A 259 -37.01 -6.90 3.58
CA ARG A 259 -37.85 -7.31 2.43
C ARG A 259 -38.83 -8.43 2.80
N LYS A 260 -38.44 -9.32 3.70
CA LYS A 260 -39.28 -10.43 4.22
C LYS A 260 -40.15 -10.01 5.41
N GLY A 261 -40.03 -8.78 5.90
CA GLY A 261 -40.72 -8.32 7.10
C GLY A 261 -40.25 -9.03 8.38
N LEU A 262 -39.00 -9.49 8.41
CA LEU A 262 -38.38 -10.20 9.53
C LEU A 262 -37.43 -9.26 10.29
N SER A 263 -37.34 -9.42 11.61
CA SER A 263 -36.34 -8.73 12.42
C SER A 263 -35.07 -9.59 12.55
N PHE A 264 -33.91 -8.98 12.36
CA PHE A 264 -32.61 -9.65 12.46
C PHE A 264 -32.40 -10.29 13.86
N SER A 265 -32.89 -9.65 14.91
CA SER A 265 -32.77 -10.12 16.30
C SER A 265 -33.69 -11.29 16.65
N GLU A 266 -34.67 -11.59 15.81
CA GLU A 266 -35.67 -12.64 16.04
C GLU A 266 -35.34 -13.94 15.30
N LEU A 267 -34.28 -13.92 14.48
CA LEU A 267 -33.83 -15.09 13.72
C LEU A 267 -32.94 -16.00 14.56
N SER A 268 -33.06 -17.32 14.32
CA SER A 268 -32.12 -18.28 14.90
C SER A 268 -30.74 -18.17 14.24
N LEU A 269 -29.70 -18.65 14.91
CA LEU A 269 -28.34 -18.68 14.35
C LEU A 269 -28.30 -19.45 13.03
N GLU A 270 -29.05 -20.56 12.92
CA GLU A 270 -29.13 -21.34 11.69
C GLU A 270 -29.75 -20.55 10.52
N ALA A 271 -30.76 -19.70 10.82
CA ALA A 271 -31.36 -18.83 9.82
C ALA A 271 -30.40 -17.70 9.41
N LEU A 272 -29.67 -17.12 10.37
CA LEU A 272 -28.64 -16.11 10.12
C LEU A 272 -27.48 -16.69 9.30
N ASP A 273 -27.03 -17.90 9.58
CA ASP A 273 -25.99 -18.60 8.81
C ASP A 273 -26.42 -18.84 7.36
N GLN A 274 -27.66 -19.26 7.13
CA GLN A 274 -28.19 -19.43 5.77
C GLN A 274 -28.23 -18.09 5.01
N MET A 275 -28.62 -17.01 5.68
CA MET A 275 -28.64 -15.67 5.07
C MET A 275 -27.23 -15.14 4.82
N TRP A 276 -26.28 -15.44 5.70
CA TRP A 276 -24.87 -15.12 5.51
C TRP A 276 -24.29 -15.83 4.29
N ASP A 277 -24.56 -17.12 4.11
CA ASP A 277 -24.11 -17.87 2.94
C ASP A 277 -24.73 -17.34 1.64
N GLN A 278 -25.99 -16.92 1.67
CA GLN A 278 -26.64 -16.24 0.54
C GLN A 278 -25.93 -14.92 0.20
N ALA A 279 -25.74 -14.03 1.18
CA ALA A 279 -25.06 -12.76 1.00
C ALA A 279 -23.61 -12.94 0.51
N LYS A 280 -22.92 -13.97 1.01
CA LYS A 280 -21.58 -14.33 0.55
C LYS A 280 -21.57 -14.73 -0.93
N ASN A 281 -22.48 -15.61 -1.34
CA ASN A 281 -22.57 -16.05 -2.74
C ASN A 281 -22.92 -14.90 -3.69
N GLU A 282 -23.84 -14.02 -3.28
CA GLU A 282 -24.22 -12.84 -4.06
C GLU A 282 -23.03 -11.89 -4.26
N LEU A 283 -22.32 -11.53 -3.18
CA LEU A 283 -21.14 -10.67 -3.26
C LEU A 283 -19.98 -11.32 -4.02
N ASP A 284 -19.78 -12.63 -3.86
CA ASP A 284 -18.71 -13.36 -4.57
C ASP A 284 -19.02 -13.47 -6.07
N SER A 285 -20.30 -13.55 -6.47
CA SER A 285 -20.69 -13.47 -7.89
C SER A 285 -20.36 -12.10 -8.51
N HIS A 286 -20.50 -11.01 -7.75
CA HIS A 286 -20.16 -9.65 -8.19
C HIS A 286 -18.64 -9.42 -8.21
N LYS A 287 -17.86 -10.10 -7.36
CA LYS A 287 -16.39 -10.08 -7.43
C LYS A 287 -15.85 -10.68 -8.72
N ILE A 288 -16.53 -11.66 -9.32
CA ILE A 288 -16.10 -12.23 -10.62
C ILE A 288 -16.12 -11.15 -11.73
N GLN A 289 -16.89 -10.08 -11.56
CA GLN A 289 -16.92 -8.90 -12.44
C GLN A 289 -15.95 -7.78 -12.01
N ASN A 290 -15.12 -7.99 -10.98
CA ASN A 290 -14.15 -6.99 -10.51
C ASN A 290 -12.95 -6.88 -11.47
N PRO A 291 -12.65 -5.68 -12.01
CA PRO A 291 -11.52 -5.46 -12.92
C PRO A 291 -10.15 -5.91 -12.38
N LEU A 292 -9.93 -5.86 -11.07
CA LEU A 292 -8.68 -6.30 -10.43
C LEU A 292 -8.51 -7.83 -10.44
N ILE A 293 -9.61 -8.58 -10.32
CA ILE A 293 -9.58 -10.04 -10.44
C ILE A 293 -9.32 -10.43 -11.89
N GLU A 294 -9.90 -9.68 -12.84
CA GLU A 294 -9.63 -9.85 -14.25
C GLU A 294 -8.16 -9.54 -14.60
N GLN A 295 -7.63 -8.43 -14.10
CA GLN A 295 -6.22 -8.05 -14.24
C GLN A 295 -5.27 -9.11 -13.66
N SER A 296 -5.58 -9.65 -12.48
CA SER A 296 -4.80 -10.71 -11.85
C SER A 296 -4.84 -12.01 -12.67
N LYS A 297 -5.97 -12.34 -13.31
CA LYS A 297 -6.07 -13.51 -14.21
C LYS A 297 -5.22 -13.33 -15.46
N GLN A 298 -5.26 -12.16 -16.09
CA GLN A 298 -4.43 -11.86 -17.27
C GLN A 298 -2.93 -11.88 -16.93
N SER A 299 -2.56 -11.40 -15.73
CA SER A 299 -1.20 -11.50 -15.21
C SER A 299 -0.75 -12.96 -15.08
N GLN A 300 -1.62 -13.84 -14.57
CA GLN A 300 -1.35 -15.27 -14.45
C GLN A 300 -1.20 -15.96 -15.81
N ILE A 301 -2.00 -15.57 -16.81
CA ILE A 301 -1.89 -16.12 -18.18
C ILE A 301 -0.50 -15.87 -18.78
N LEU A 302 0.04 -14.65 -18.66
CA LEU A 302 1.38 -14.36 -19.17
C LEU A 302 2.45 -15.15 -18.42
N ILE A 303 2.32 -15.29 -17.09
CA ILE A 303 3.23 -16.10 -16.28
C ILE A 303 3.25 -17.53 -16.81
N ASP A 304 2.09 -18.18 -16.94
CA ASP A 304 1.99 -19.57 -17.39
C ASP A 304 2.57 -19.74 -18.81
N GLN A 305 2.32 -18.78 -19.69
CA GLN A 305 2.85 -18.75 -21.05
C GLN A 305 4.38 -18.64 -21.08
N LEU A 306 4.98 -17.74 -20.29
CA LEU A 306 6.43 -17.60 -20.19
C LEU A 306 7.08 -18.87 -19.62
N PHE A 307 6.43 -19.50 -18.63
CA PHE A 307 6.85 -20.78 -18.03
C PHE A 307 6.91 -21.92 -19.03
N SER A 308 6.09 -21.87 -20.08
CA SER A 308 6.11 -22.91 -21.13
C SER A 308 7.30 -22.79 -22.09
N VAL A 309 7.98 -21.63 -22.13
CA VAL A 309 9.03 -21.32 -23.11
C VAL A 309 10.41 -21.08 -22.49
N LEU A 310 10.46 -20.49 -21.30
CA LEU A 310 11.70 -20.19 -20.58
C LEU A 310 11.96 -21.22 -19.49
N TYR A 311 13.21 -21.67 -19.38
CA TYR A 311 13.61 -22.53 -18.27
C TYR A 311 13.88 -21.68 -17.04
N PHE A 312 12.96 -21.72 -16.09
CA PHE A 312 13.11 -21.06 -14.80
C PHE A 312 13.70 -22.04 -13.77
N LYS A 313 14.72 -21.61 -13.02
CA LYS A 313 15.08 -22.19 -11.73
C LYS A 313 14.16 -21.56 -10.67
N ASP A 314 13.52 -22.41 -9.89
CA ASP A 314 12.63 -21.98 -8.81
C ASP A 314 13.45 -21.32 -7.70
N VAL A 315 13.18 -20.05 -7.36
CA VAL A 315 13.85 -19.33 -6.28
C VAL A 315 13.07 -19.54 -4.99
N GLY A 316 12.97 -20.81 -4.57
CA GLY A 316 12.13 -21.20 -3.44
C GLY A 316 10.63 -20.97 -3.70
N GLN A 317 9.79 -21.89 -3.24
CA GLN A 317 8.33 -21.84 -3.48
C GLN A 317 7.61 -20.64 -2.83
N GLU A 318 8.30 -19.77 -2.08
CA GLU A 318 7.70 -18.93 -1.05
C GLU A 318 8.01 -17.42 -1.17
N ASP A 319 8.88 -16.96 -2.09
CA ASP A 319 9.15 -15.52 -2.21
C ASP A 319 8.08 -14.81 -3.06
N TRP A 320 7.27 -13.92 -2.46
CA TRP A 320 6.37 -13.00 -3.19
C TRP A 320 6.88 -11.53 -3.14
N PRO A 321 6.85 -10.75 -4.25
CA PRO A 321 6.41 -11.13 -5.60
C PRO A 321 7.20 -12.33 -6.14
N LYS A 322 6.53 -13.27 -6.81
CA LYS A 322 7.16 -14.49 -7.33
C LYS A 322 8.38 -14.11 -8.16
N ARG A 323 9.55 -14.52 -7.67
CA ARG A 323 10.86 -14.33 -8.30
C ARG A 323 11.24 -15.62 -9.00
N PHE A 324 11.62 -15.51 -10.26
CA PHE A 324 12.04 -16.67 -11.03
C PHE A 324 13.36 -16.38 -11.70
N GLU A 325 14.37 -17.20 -11.43
CA GLU A 325 15.63 -17.10 -12.16
C GLU A 325 15.48 -17.81 -13.50
N PHE A 326 15.89 -17.21 -14.60
CA PHE A 326 16.02 -17.91 -15.88
C PHE A 326 17.35 -17.56 -16.54
N SER A 327 17.85 -18.50 -17.34
CA SER A 327 19.09 -18.31 -18.08
C SER A 327 18.80 -18.16 -19.56
N LEU A 328 19.39 -17.14 -20.18
CA LEU A 328 19.35 -16.95 -21.62
C LEU A 328 20.75 -16.58 -22.11
N ALA A 329 21.29 -17.34 -23.07
CA ALA A 329 22.60 -17.09 -23.67
C ALA A 329 23.78 -16.95 -22.66
N SER A 330 23.81 -17.82 -21.64
CA SER A 330 24.89 -17.95 -20.63
C SER A 330 24.88 -16.94 -19.47
N ASP A 331 23.96 -15.97 -19.46
CA ASP A 331 23.75 -15.01 -18.36
C ASP A 331 22.50 -15.39 -17.54
N GLU A 332 22.52 -15.12 -16.22
CA GLU A 332 21.42 -15.41 -15.29
C GLU A 332 20.61 -14.12 -15.00
N PHE A 333 19.28 -14.19 -15.12
CA PHE A 333 18.33 -13.10 -14.87
C PHE A 333 17.21 -13.52 -13.91
N GLU A 334 16.69 -12.59 -13.12
CA GLU A 334 15.52 -12.71 -12.24
C GLU A 334 14.31 -12.03 -12.90
N ALA A 335 13.20 -12.77 -13.04
CA ALA A 335 11.89 -12.28 -13.46
C ALA A 335 11.02 -12.04 -12.22
N ILE A 336 10.40 -10.86 -12.12
CA ILE A 336 9.57 -10.44 -10.99
C ILE A 336 8.16 -10.12 -11.50
N PHE A 337 7.14 -10.73 -10.91
CA PHE A 337 5.74 -10.53 -11.28
C PHE A 337 4.92 -9.98 -10.12
N SER A 338 4.01 -9.05 -10.41
CA SER A 338 2.99 -8.55 -9.47
C SER A 338 1.60 -9.06 -9.86
N SER A 339 0.78 -9.36 -8.86
CA SER A 339 -0.64 -9.70 -9.03
C SER A 339 -1.46 -8.53 -9.57
N MET A 340 -0.90 -7.32 -9.53
CA MET A 340 -1.50 -6.09 -10.02
C MET A 340 -1.07 -5.74 -11.46
N GLY A 341 -0.48 -6.69 -12.20
CA GLY A 341 -0.19 -6.51 -13.62
C GLY A 341 1.17 -5.93 -13.97
N SER A 342 2.19 -6.05 -13.13
CA SER A 342 3.55 -5.65 -13.50
C SER A 342 4.47 -6.86 -13.72
N PHE A 343 5.31 -6.80 -14.74
CA PHE A 343 6.36 -7.77 -15.04
C PHE A 343 7.70 -7.06 -15.23
N THR A 344 8.78 -7.59 -14.65
CA THR A 344 10.11 -6.96 -14.67
C THR A 344 11.20 -8.02 -14.78
N ILE A 345 12.25 -7.75 -15.57
CA ILE A 345 13.44 -8.61 -15.64
C ILE A 345 14.66 -7.84 -15.14
N VAL A 346 15.44 -8.48 -14.27
CA VAL A 346 16.61 -7.93 -13.58
C VAL A 346 17.78 -8.90 -13.73
N PRO A 347 19.03 -8.47 -13.96
CA PRO A 347 20.19 -9.37 -14.02
C PRO A 347 20.58 -9.88 -12.61
N LEU A 348 20.99 -11.14 -12.43
CA LEU A 348 21.35 -11.67 -11.10
C LEU A 348 22.73 -11.22 -10.60
N ARG A 349 23.62 -10.84 -11.51
CA ARG A 349 24.96 -10.33 -11.18
C ARG A 349 25.08 -8.88 -11.63
N PRO A 350 25.11 -7.91 -10.71
CA PRO A 350 25.33 -6.52 -11.07
C PRO A 350 26.80 -6.26 -11.43
N VAL A 351 27.03 -5.18 -12.19
CA VAL A 351 28.37 -4.62 -12.38
C VAL A 351 28.84 -4.00 -11.06
N LEU A 352 30.02 -4.42 -10.58
CA LEU A 352 30.80 -3.85 -9.47
C LEU A 352 30.10 -2.74 -8.63
N GLY A 353 29.47 -3.14 -7.51
CA GLY A 353 29.11 -2.24 -6.41
C GLY A 353 27.72 -1.59 -6.46
N THR A 354 26.91 -1.82 -7.50
CA THR A 354 25.50 -1.41 -7.54
C THR A 354 24.56 -2.62 -7.41
N ARG A 355 23.31 -2.45 -6.97
CA ARG A 355 22.29 -3.52 -7.11
C ARG A 355 21.83 -3.62 -8.57
N SER A 356 21.31 -4.78 -8.94
CA SER A 356 20.92 -5.09 -10.32
C SER A 356 19.73 -4.24 -10.78
N GLN A 357 19.89 -3.53 -11.89
CA GLN A 357 18.84 -2.68 -12.47
C GLN A 357 17.93 -3.48 -13.41
N PRO A 358 16.60 -3.24 -13.39
CA PRO A 358 15.70 -3.78 -14.40
C PRO A 358 16.13 -3.45 -15.82
N ILE A 359 16.17 -4.47 -16.68
CA ILE A 359 16.50 -4.33 -18.10
C ILE A 359 15.27 -4.44 -18.99
N PHE A 360 14.14 -4.87 -18.42
CA PHE A 360 12.85 -5.00 -19.10
C PHE A 360 11.72 -4.79 -18.11
N TYR A 361 10.65 -4.13 -18.56
CA TYR A 361 9.46 -3.84 -17.75
C TYR A 361 8.22 -3.83 -18.64
N LEU A 362 7.15 -4.47 -18.17
CA LEU A 362 5.82 -4.37 -18.75
C LEU A 362 4.78 -4.10 -17.65
N ASN A 363 3.76 -3.33 -17.99
CA ASN A 363 2.57 -3.12 -17.16
C ASN A 363 1.31 -3.47 -17.93
N LEU A 364 0.37 -4.12 -17.26
CA LEU A 364 -0.87 -4.60 -17.85
C LEU A 364 -1.94 -3.51 -17.77
N ASN A 365 -2.30 -2.97 -18.93
CA ASN A 365 -3.27 -1.90 -19.06
C ASN A 365 -4.55 -2.42 -19.72
N LYS A 366 -5.69 -1.85 -19.30
CA LYS A 366 -6.98 -2.10 -19.94
C LYS A 366 -7.08 -1.25 -21.21
N THR A 367 -7.50 -1.84 -22.32
CA THR A 367 -7.66 -1.14 -23.59
C THR A 367 -9.04 -0.52 -23.71
N ASP A 368 -9.17 0.54 -24.50
CA ASP A 368 -10.44 1.22 -24.78
C ASP A 368 -11.50 0.30 -25.41
N LYS A 369 -11.09 -0.84 -25.98
CA LYS A 369 -11.96 -1.87 -26.58
C LYS A 369 -12.40 -2.95 -25.58
N GLY A 370 -12.06 -2.81 -24.30
CA GLY A 370 -12.42 -3.76 -23.24
C GLY A 370 -11.52 -4.99 -23.16
N GLY A 371 -10.33 -4.95 -23.76
CA GLY A 371 -9.30 -5.99 -23.65
C GLY A 371 -8.16 -5.58 -22.71
N TRP A 372 -7.07 -6.35 -22.70
CA TRP A 372 -5.88 -6.08 -21.91
C TRP A 372 -4.62 -6.19 -22.78
N ASP A 373 -3.73 -5.21 -22.67
CA ASP A 373 -2.43 -5.20 -23.34
C ASP A 373 -1.31 -5.03 -22.32
N TRP A 374 -0.18 -5.67 -22.56
CA TRP A 374 1.05 -5.35 -21.84
C TRP A 374 1.73 -4.17 -22.51
N VAL A 375 2.15 -3.19 -21.72
CA VAL A 375 2.73 -1.94 -22.22
C VAL A 375 4.09 -1.72 -21.58
N ASP A 376 5.10 -1.42 -22.38
CA ASP A 376 6.42 -1.04 -21.86
C ASP A 376 6.48 0.45 -21.46
N LEU A 377 7.66 0.91 -21.03
CA LEU A 377 7.88 2.31 -20.63
C LEU A 377 7.85 3.29 -21.80
N ASP A 378 7.99 2.80 -23.03
CA ASP A 378 7.98 3.58 -24.26
C ASP A 378 6.59 3.57 -24.94
N GLU A 379 5.56 3.12 -24.22
CA GLU A 379 4.17 2.97 -24.67
C GLU A 379 3.99 1.98 -25.84
N ASN A 380 4.91 1.03 -26.03
CA ASN A 380 4.70 -0.06 -26.99
C ASN A 380 3.74 -1.09 -26.39
N HIS A 381 2.74 -1.48 -27.18
CA HIS A 381 1.73 -2.46 -26.80
C HIS A 381 2.12 -3.85 -27.29
N PHE A 382 2.01 -4.82 -26.38
CA PHE A 382 2.29 -6.23 -26.63
C PHE A 382 1.03 -7.04 -26.33
N SER A 383 0.52 -7.70 -27.36
CA SER A 383 -0.69 -8.54 -27.27
C SER A 383 -0.42 -10.03 -27.50
N ASP A 384 0.78 -10.36 -28.01
CA ASP A 384 1.23 -11.73 -28.25
C ASP A 384 2.50 -12.10 -27.48
N LEU A 385 2.58 -13.35 -27.04
CA LEU A 385 3.74 -13.89 -26.32
C LEU A 385 5.04 -13.80 -27.13
N SER A 386 4.96 -13.97 -28.46
CA SER A 386 6.12 -13.95 -29.35
C SER A 386 6.77 -12.57 -29.39
N GLU A 387 5.95 -11.51 -29.43
CA GLU A 387 6.40 -10.11 -29.39
C GLU A 387 7.09 -9.81 -28.04
N ILE A 388 6.48 -10.27 -26.94
CA ILE A 388 7.07 -10.14 -25.60
C ILE A 388 8.43 -10.86 -25.53
N LEU A 389 8.51 -12.11 -26.02
CA LEU A 389 9.77 -12.87 -26.02
C LEU A 389 10.86 -12.23 -26.87
N GLU A 390 10.50 -11.63 -28.00
CA GLU A 390 11.44 -10.88 -28.85
C GLU A 390 11.96 -9.63 -28.14
N ALA A 391 11.06 -8.85 -27.52
CA ALA A 391 11.42 -7.67 -26.74
C ALA A 391 12.32 -8.01 -25.54
N ILE A 392 12.06 -9.12 -24.85
CA ILE A 392 12.93 -9.65 -23.79
C ILE A 392 14.32 -9.97 -24.35
N ARG A 393 14.40 -10.72 -25.46
CA ARG A 393 15.68 -11.10 -26.09
C ARG A 393 16.50 -9.89 -26.49
N ASP A 394 15.86 -8.87 -27.06
CA ASP A 394 16.55 -7.67 -27.51
C ASP A 394 17.03 -6.80 -26.34
N SER A 395 16.25 -6.74 -25.25
CA SER A 395 16.65 -6.08 -24.01
C SER A 395 17.87 -6.75 -23.38
N ILE A 396 17.89 -8.09 -23.35
CA ILE A 396 19.04 -8.87 -22.88
C ILE A 396 20.27 -8.64 -23.77
N LYS A 397 20.13 -8.68 -25.11
CA LYS A 397 21.25 -8.41 -26.03
C LYS A 397 21.84 -7.02 -25.82
N LYS A 398 20.99 -5.99 -25.68
CA LYS A 398 21.42 -4.60 -25.41
C LYS A 398 22.19 -4.52 -24.10
N TYR A 399 21.71 -5.19 -23.06
CA TYR A 399 22.38 -5.26 -21.76
C TYR A 399 23.74 -5.96 -21.84
N THR A 400 23.82 -7.17 -22.42
CA THR A 400 25.08 -7.91 -22.55
C THR A 400 26.11 -7.17 -23.42
N ALA A 401 25.67 -6.45 -24.47
CA ALA A 401 26.56 -5.59 -25.27
C ALA A 401 27.09 -4.39 -24.46
N HIS A 402 26.23 -3.76 -23.66
CA HIS A 402 26.63 -2.68 -22.76
C HIS A 402 27.65 -3.13 -21.71
N LEU A 403 27.49 -4.34 -21.17
CA LEU A 403 28.44 -4.93 -20.21
C LEU A 403 29.83 -5.16 -20.83
N LYS A 404 29.90 -5.71 -22.05
CA LYS A 404 31.17 -5.93 -22.75
C LYS A 404 31.93 -4.61 -22.95
N ASN A 405 31.24 -3.56 -23.37
CA ASN A 405 31.85 -2.23 -23.56
C ASN A 405 32.30 -1.53 -22.26
N LYS A 406 31.87 -2.00 -21.08
CA LYS A 406 32.30 -1.47 -19.78
C LYS A 406 33.47 -2.26 -19.17
N LEU A 407 33.71 -3.48 -19.64
CA LEU A 407 34.78 -4.38 -19.19
C LEU A 407 36.04 -4.27 -20.06
N GLU A 408 35.91 -3.78 -21.29
CA GLU A 408 37.00 -3.25 -22.14
C GLU A 408 37.34 -1.80 -21.75
#